data_AF-A0A2E6ND20-F1
#
_entry.id   AF-A0A2E6ND20-F1
#
_cell.length_a   1.000
_cell.length_b   1.000
_cell.length_c   1.000
_cell.angle_alpha   90.00
_cell.angle_beta   90.00
_cell.angle_gamma   90.00
#
_symmetry.space_group_name_H-M   'P 1'
#
loop_
_entity.id
_entity.type
_entity.pdbx_description
1 polymer ?
#
loop_
_entity_poly.entity_id
_entity_poly.type
_entity_poly.pdbx_seq_one_letter_code
_entity_poly.pdbx_strand_id
1 'polypeptide(L)'
;MIILIFMFFVSCTENSNNSPNLLDNKNNFLPPQGNIDISKNYYAEFDTDSGKFTVELFDDLAPYTVENFINLSEKKFYDNTTFHRVIPGFMAQGGDPTGTGTGGPGYKFDDEINDNLSHDKAGILSMANAGPGTNGSQFFITFSPTPHLDGMHTIFGEVVSGLENVMKITPRDPFSASEPGVAINKISIKNQP
;
A
#
# COMPACT_ATOMS: atom_id res chain seq x y z
N MET A 1 63.90 8.14 -23.03
CA MET A 1 62.54 7.66 -23.34
C MET A 1 62.01 7.02 -22.07
N ILE A 2 61.40 7.82 -21.18
CA ILE A 2 60.94 7.40 -19.86
C ILE A 2 59.45 7.05 -20.00
N ILE A 3 59.13 5.79 -19.72
CA ILE A 3 57.77 5.24 -19.70
C ILE A 3 57.12 5.70 -18.39
N LEU A 4 56.13 6.57 -18.49
CA LEU A 4 55.32 7.01 -17.35
C LEU A 4 54.03 6.17 -17.34
N ILE A 5 54.00 5.12 -16.51
CA ILE A 5 52.80 4.31 -16.27
C ILE A 5 51.87 5.13 -15.38
N PHE A 6 50.82 5.69 -15.97
CA PHE A 6 49.72 6.33 -15.25
C PHE A 6 48.90 5.23 -14.55
N MET A 7 49.12 5.08 -13.25
CA MET A 7 48.34 4.20 -12.38
C MET A 7 46.99 4.88 -12.12
N PHE A 8 45.98 4.56 -12.94
CA PHE A 8 44.60 4.98 -12.68
C PHE A 8 44.08 4.20 -11.46
N PHE A 9 44.07 4.86 -10.31
CA PHE A 9 43.31 4.40 -9.16
C PHE A 9 41.82 4.54 -9.48
N VAL A 10 41.17 3.42 -9.81
CA VAL A 10 39.71 3.30 -9.74
C VAL A 10 39.35 3.34 -8.25
N SER A 11 38.92 4.50 -7.79
CA SER A 11 38.25 4.62 -6.49
C SER A 11 36.81 4.15 -6.70
N CYS A 12 36.52 2.92 -6.26
CA CYS A 12 35.15 2.48 -6.06
C CYS A 12 34.59 3.29 -4.88
N THR A 13 33.73 4.27 -5.16
CA THR A 13 32.93 4.89 -4.11
C THR A 13 31.85 3.92 -3.67
N GLU A 14 31.78 3.75 -2.35
CA GLU A 14 30.95 2.80 -1.62
C GLU A 14 29.47 2.93 -1.98
N ASN A 15 28.85 1.78 -2.26
CA ASN A 15 27.41 1.65 -2.43
C ASN A 15 26.79 1.65 -1.02
N SER A 16 26.28 2.80 -0.56
CA SER A 16 25.54 2.87 0.69
C SER A 16 24.19 2.22 0.50
N ASN A 17 24.02 1.03 1.08
CA ASN A 17 22.72 0.43 1.38
C ASN A 17 21.95 1.28 2.41
N ASN A 18 21.60 2.51 2.04
CA ASN A 18 20.75 3.37 2.85
C ASN A 18 19.31 3.09 2.43
N SER A 19 18.66 2.12 3.09
CA SER A 19 17.20 2.18 3.18
C SER A 19 16.84 3.58 3.66
N PRO A 20 15.99 4.33 2.95
CA PRO A 20 15.65 5.68 3.35
C PRO A 20 15.12 5.66 4.78
N ASN A 21 15.53 6.63 5.60
CA ASN A 21 15.00 6.73 6.94
C ASN A 21 13.50 7.03 6.83
N LEU A 22 12.64 6.06 7.17
CA LEU A 22 11.19 6.15 7.02
C LEU A 22 10.52 7.04 8.07
N LEU A 23 11.28 7.49 9.08
CA LEU A 23 10.82 8.31 10.18
C LEU A 23 11.64 9.61 10.27
N ASP A 24 10.99 10.71 10.66
CA ASP A 24 11.67 11.94 11.03
C ASP A 24 12.34 11.83 12.42
N ASN A 25 13.04 12.89 12.83
CA ASN A 25 13.70 12.95 14.14
C ASN A 25 12.74 12.98 15.35
N LYS A 26 11.43 13.03 15.11
CA LYS A 26 10.35 12.98 16.11
C LYS A 26 9.54 11.67 16.02
N ASN A 27 10.02 10.69 15.25
CA ASN A 27 9.36 9.41 14.98
C ASN A 27 8.02 9.51 14.21
N ASN A 28 7.81 10.56 13.42
CA ASN A 28 6.69 10.63 12.48
C ASN A 28 7.05 9.96 11.17
N PHE A 29 6.09 9.30 10.52
CA PHE A 29 6.30 8.75 9.18
C PHE A 29 6.53 9.85 8.15
N LEU A 30 7.39 9.57 7.19
CA LEU A 30 7.65 10.44 6.04
C LEU A 30 6.84 9.97 4.82
N PRO A 31 6.40 10.90 3.94
CA PRO A 31 5.74 10.55 2.69
C PRO A 31 6.69 9.77 1.75
N PRO A 32 6.14 8.99 0.78
CA PRO A 32 6.94 8.28 -0.21
C PRO A 32 7.78 9.24 -1.05
N GLN A 33 8.92 8.77 -1.54
CA GLN A 33 9.87 9.58 -2.30
C GLN A 33 10.05 9.13 -3.76
N GLY A 34 9.41 8.03 -4.16
CA GLY A 34 9.56 7.38 -5.46
C GLY A 34 10.80 6.50 -5.55
N ASN A 35 11.30 5.99 -4.41
CA ASN A 35 12.58 5.28 -4.33
C ASN A 35 12.45 3.75 -4.39
N ILE A 36 11.28 3.23 -4.77
CA ILE A 36 11.05 1.78 -4.89
C ILE A 36 11.82 1.19 -6.08
N ASP A 37 12.29 -0.05 -5.93
CA ASP A 37 13.02 -0.77 -6.96
C ASP A 37 12.04 -1.46 -7.92
N ILE A 38 11.67 -0.73 -8.98
CA ILE A 38 10.71 -1.18 -10.01
C ILE A 38 11.24 -2.32 -10.91
N SER A 39 12.44 -2.84 -10.64
CA SER A 39 12.94 -4.05 -11.32
C SER A 39 12.47 -5.33 -10.65
N LYS A 40 11.74 -5.23 -9.54
CA LYS A 40 11.18 -6.35 -8.78
C LYS A 40 9.66 -6.37 -8.88
N ASN A 41 9.08 -7.53 -8.65
CA ASN A 41 7.64 -7.65 -8.44
C ASN A 41 7.34 -7.74 -6.94
N TYR A 42 6.41 -6.93 -6.45
CA TYR A 42 6.05 -6.88 -5.04
C TYR A 42 4.68 -7.52 -4.76
N TYR A 43 4.60 -8.25 -3.66
CA TYR A 43 3.37 -8.86 -3.18
C TYR A 43 3.15 -8.54 -1.70
N ALA A 44 1.90 -8.29 -1.32
CA ALA A 44 1.47 -8.11 0.06
C ALA A 44 0.63 -9.30 0.52
N GLU A 45 1.12 -10.04 1.50
CA GLU A 45 0.38 -11.11 2.17
C GLU A 45 -0.35 -10.54 3.39
N PHE A 46 -1.67 -10.51 3.33
CA PHE A 46 -2.54 -10.10 4.43
C PHE A 46 -2.88 -11.32 5.29
N ASP A 47 -2.61 -11.21 6.58
CA ASP A 47 -3.11 -12.13 7.61
C ASP A 47 -4.26 -11.44 8.34
N THR A 48 -5.48 -11.99 8.24
CA THR A 48 -6.68 -11.38 8.81
C THR A 48 -7.54 -12.43 9.53
N ASP A 49 -8.45 -11.97 10.38
CA ASP A 49 -9.39 -12.87 11.06
C ASP A 49 -10.39 -13.54 10.11
N SER A 50 -10.52 -13.05 8.86
CA SER A 50 -11.32 -13.68 7.81
C SER A 50 -10.52 -14.67 6.94
N GLY A 51 -9.24 -14.88 7.25
CA GLY A 51 -8.32 -15.71 6.48
C GLY A 51 -7.23 -14.90 5.80
N LYS A 52 -6.35 -15.60 5.08
CA LYS A 52 -5.20 -14.99 4.39
C LYS A 52 -5.52 -14.71 2.93
N PHE A 53 -4.96 -13.63 2.40
CA PHE A 53 -5.01 -13.34 0.97
C PHE A 53 -3.73 -12.63 0.54
N THR A 54 -3.43 -12.68 -0.75
CA THR A 54 -2.24 -12.09 -1.34
C THR A 54 -2.64 -11.10 -2.42
N VAL A 55 -2.00 -9.93 -2.39
CA VAL A 55 -2.17 -8.87 -3.38
C VAL A 55 -0.86 -8.70 -4.14
N GLU A 56 -0.90 -8.71 -5.47
CA GLU A 56 0.17 -8.21 -6.32
C GLU A 56 0.11 -6.67 -6.33
N LEU A 57 1.25 -6.01 -6.17
CA LEU A 57 1.35 -4.55 -6.15
C LEU A 57 1.88 -4.05 -7.50
N PHE A 58 1.29 -2.96 -8.00
CA PHE A 58 1.62 -2.40 -9.31
C PHE A 58 2.67 -1.29 -9.18
N ASP A 59 3.89 -1.65 -8.80
CA ASP A 59 4.97 -0.69 -8.51
C ASP A 59 5.46 0.10 -9.73
N ASP A 60 5.28 -0.43 -10.93
CA ASP A 60 5.57 0.26 -12.19
C ASP A 60 4.50 1.30 -12.57
N LEU A 61 3.25 1.07 -12.17
CA LEU A 61 2.11 1.94 -12.48
C LEU A 61 1.79 2.96 -11.39
N ALA A 62 2.10 2.65 -10.12
CA ALA A 62 1.86 3.51 -8.95
C ALA A 62 3.03 3.45 -7.94
N PRO A 63 4.27 3.81 -8.34
CA PRO A 63 5.47 3.64 -7.52
C PRO A 63 5.42 4.35 -6.17
N TYR A 64 4.87 5.57 -6.08
CA TYR A 64 4.81 6.30 -4.81
C TYR A 64 3.82 5.64 -3.84
N THR A 65 2.68 5.20 -4.36
CA THR A 65 1.64 4.53 -3.58
C THR A 65 2.11 3.17 -3.08
N VAL A 66 2.76 2.40 -3.93
CA VAL A 66 3.32 1.09 -3.54
C VAL A 66 4.46 1.28 -2.53
N GLU A 67 5.37 2.23 -2.74
CA GLU A 67 6.41 2.56 -1.75
C GLU A 67 5.80 2.93 -0.39
N ASN A 68 4.80 3.81 -0.38
CA ASN A 68 4.08 4.21 0.83
C ASN A 68 3.49 3.00 1.56
N PHE A 69 2.79 2.14 0.82
CA PHE A 69 2.14 0.96 1.39
C PHE A 69 3.15 -0.03 1.98
N ILE A 70 4.27 -0.27 1.28
CA ILE A 70 5.36 -1.14 1.76
C ILE A 70 6.00 -0.55 3.01
N ASN A 71 6.38 0.72 2.99
CA ASN A 71 7.04 1.40 4.12
C ASN A 71 6.19 1.33 5.39
N LEU A 72 4.88 1.58 5.27
CA LEU A 72 3.94 1.47 6.38
C LEU A 72 3.80 0.02 6.87
N SER A 73 3.73 -0.95 5.96
CA SER A 73 3.64 -2.38 6.29
C SER A 73 4.88 -2.89 7.02
N GLU A 74 6.08 -2.56 6.55
CA GLU A 74 7.35 -2.96 7.17
C GLU A 74 7.52 -2.38 8.58
N LYS A 75 6.94 -1.20 8.82
CA LYS A 75 6.88 -0.55 10.14
C LYS A 75 5.69 -0.97 10.99
N LYS A 76 4.95 -2.00 10.57
CA LYS A 76 3.81 -2.57 11.31
C LYS A 76 2.69 -1.57 11.55
N PHE A 77 2.57 -0.55 10.70
CA PHE A 77 1.54 0.47 10.83
C PHE A 77 0.12 -0.12 10.74
N TYR A 78 -0.04 -1.17 9.92
CA TYR A 78 -1.31 -1.84 9.71
C TYR A 78 -1.60 -2.98 10.71
N ASP A 79 -0.64 -3.36 11.55
CA ASP A 79 -0.80 -4.47 12.50
C ASP A 79 -1.90 -4.12 13.51
N ASN A 80 -2.88 -5.02 13.65
CA ASN A 80 -4.07 -4.89 14.49
C ASN A 80 -5.02 -3.74 14.13
N THR A 81 -4.86 -3.14 12.95
CA THR A 81 -5.90 -2.28 12.37
C THR A 81 -7.08 -3.12 11.91
N THR A 82 -8.20 -2.49 11.54
CA THR A 82 -9.40 -3.21 11.12
C THR A 82 -9.91 -2.72 9.78
N PHE A 83 -10.67 -3.58 9.09
CA PHE A 83 -11.60 -3.13 8.06
C PHE A 83 -12.76 -2.39 8.74
N HIS A 84 -12.63 -1.07 8.84
CA HIS A 84 -13.53 -0.22 9.64
C HIS A 84 -14.82 0.15 8.90
N ARG A 85 -14.86 0.01 7.57
CA ARG A 85 -16.05 0.25 6.75
C ARG A 85 -16.15 -0.80 5.65
N VAL A 86 -17.23 -1.58 5.64
CA VAL A 86 -17.41 -2.70 4.72
C VAL A 86 -18.84 -2.67 4.20
N ILE A 87 -18.98 -2.46 2.88
CA ILE A 87 -20.28 -2.35 2.22
C ILE A 87 -20.45 -3.56 1.29
N PRO A 88 -21.42 -4.45 1.57
CA PRO A 88 -21.68 -5.63 0.74
C PRO A 88 -21.87 -5.28 -0.73
N GLY A 89 -21.21 -6.05 -1.61
CA GLY A 89 -21.27 -5.83 -3.05
C GLY A 89 -20.55 -4.57 -3.55
N PHE A 90 -19.86 -3.82 -2.68
CA PHE A 90 -19.09 -2.64 -3.05
C PHE A 90 -17.62 -2.80 -2.70
N MET A 91 -17.25 -2.68 -1.43
CA MET A 91 -15.84 -2.75 -1.00
C MET A 91 -15.66 -3.01 0.50
N ALA A 92 -14.44 -3.37 0.88
CA ALA A 92 -13.93 -3.38 2.25
C ALA A 92 -12.80 -2.36 2.39
N GLN A 93 -13.00 -1.36 3.26
CA GLN A 93 -12.05 -0.27 3.54
C GLN A 93 -11.34 -0.49 4.88
N GLY A 94 -10.02 -0.34 4.87
CA GLY A 94 -9.12 -0.52 6.02
C GLY A 94 -8.01 0.53 6.03
N GLY A 95 -6.94 0.26 6.79
CA GLY A 95 -5.75 1.11 6.83
C GLY A 95 -5.85 2.36 7.72
N ASP A 96 -6.87 2.42 8.59
CA ASP A 96 -6.99 3.45 9.63
C ASP A 96 -6.59 2.88 11.00
N PRO A 97 -5.48 3.35 11.63
CA PRO A 97 -5.07 2.93 12.96
C PRO A 97 -6.05 3.25 14.08
N THR A 98 -6.88 4.28 13.92
CA THR A 98 -7.88 4.65 14.94
C THR A 98 -9.17 3.85 14.78
N GLY A 99 -9.40 3.28 13.60
CA GLY A 99 -10.66 2.61 13.24
C GLY A 99 -11.86 3.55 13.09
N THR A 100 -11.66 4.88 13.11
CA THR A 100 -12.75 5.87 13.06
C THR A 100 -13.13 6.27 11.63
N GLY A 101 -12.33 5.89 10.63
CA GLY A 101 -12.44 6.30 9.24
C GLY A 101 -11.74 7.63 8.93
N THR A 102 -11.03 8.22 9.89
CA THR A 102 -10.43 9.56 9.77
C THR A 102 -8.96 9.62 10.13
N GLY A 103 -8.36 8.52 10.62
CA GLY A 103 -6.93 8.47 10.90
C GLY A 103 -6.09 8.29 9.65
N GLY A 104 -4.78 8.29 9.84
CA GLY A 104 -3.79 8.22 8.76
C GLY A 104 -2.35 8.27 9.27
N PRO A 105 -1.36 8.33 8.37
CA PRO A 105 0.06 8.24 8.73
C PRO A 105 0.67 9.58 9.17
N GLY A 106 -0.13 10.66 9.18
CA GLY A 106 0.32 12.00 9.55
C GLY A 106 0.76 12.88 8.38
N TYR A 107 0.68 12.37 7.14
CA TYR A 107 0.94 13.11 5.91
C TYR A 107 -0.10 12.77 4.84
N LYS A 108 -0.01 13.49 3.71
CA LYS A 108 -0.77 13.24 2.49
C LYS A 108 0.17 13.26 1.28
N PHE A 109 -0.21 12.57 0.21
CA PHE A 109 0.51 12.58 -1.07
C PHE A 109 -0.44 12.49 -2.27
N ASP A 110 0.10 12.73 -3.46
CA ASP A 110 -0.63 12.87 -4.72
C ASP A 110 -1.24 11.56 -5.23
N ASP A 111 -2.19 11.67 -6.15
CA ASP A 111 -2.80 10.53 -6.86
C ASP A 111 -1.93 10.08 -8.03
N GLU A 112 -1.91 8.77 -8.31
CA GLU A 112 -1.23 8.16 -9.46
C GLU A 112 -2.27 7.49 -10.36
N ILE A 113 -2.96 8.30 -11.17
CA ILE A 113 -4.01 7.81 -12.06
C ILE A 113 -3.40 7.27 -13.35
N ASN A 114 -3.76 6.03 -13.69
CA ASN A 114 -3.30 5.34 -14.90
C ASN A 114 -4.49 4.85 -15.73
N ASP A 115 -4.58 5.26 -17.00
CA ASP A 115 -5.70 4.91 -17.89
C ASP A 115 -5.78 3.40 -18.22
N ASN A 116 -4.73 2.63 -17.95
CA ASN A 116 -4.73 1.18 -18.14
C ASN A 116 -5.29 0.42 -16.93
N LEU A 117 -5.56 1.11 -15.81
CA LEU A 117 -6.12 0.52 -14.61
C LEU A 117 -7.58 0.97 -14.45
N SER A 118 -8.44 0.01 -14.11
CA SER A 118 -9.87 0.25 -13.88
C SER A 118 -10.38 -0.65 -12.76
N HIS A 119 -11.38 -0.18 -12.03
CA HIS A 119 -12.10 -0.98 -11.05
C HIS A 119 -13.13 -1.88 -11.77
N ASP A 120 -12.66 -2.76 -12.64
CA ASP A 120 -13.50 -3.56 -13.56
C ASP A 120 -13.91 -4.93 -13.01
N LYS A 121 -13.36 -5.31 -11.86
CA LYS A 121 -13.60 -6.61 -11.19
C LYS A 121 -13.48 -6.49 -9.66
N ALA A 122 -13.80 -7.59 -8.98
CA ALA A 122 -13.55 -7.75 -7.56
C ALA A 122 -12.06 -7.98 -7.30
N GLY A 123 -11.57 -7.57 -6.12
CA GLY A 123 -10.19 -7.76 -5.70
C GLY A 123 -9.23 -6.64 -6.09
N ILE A 124 -9.72 -5.52 -6.63
CA ILE A 124 -8.87 -4.36 -6.93
C ILE A 124 -8.56 -3.61 -5.64
N LEU A 125 -7.26 -3.37 -5.38
CA LEU A 125 -6.75 -2.63 -4.22
C LEU A 125 -6.47 -1.17 -4.62
N SER A 126 -7.02 -0.23 -3.85
CA SER A 126 -6.93 1.19 -4.18
C SER A 126 -6.90 2.09 -2.94
N MET A 127 -6.34 3.28 -3.09
CA MET A 127 -6.25 4.26 -1.99
C MET A 127 -7.60 4.89 -1.71
N ALA A 128 -8.00 4.94 -0.44
CA ALA A 128 -9.07 5.81 0.01
C ALA A 128 -8.52 7.24 0.17
N ASN A 129 -9.28 8.23 -0.27
CA ASN A 129 -8.91 9.64 -0.18
C ASN A 129 -10.14 10.51 0.15
N ALA A 130 -9.87 11.77 0.49
CA ALA A 130 -10.88 12.80 0.76
C ALA A 130 -10.94 13.86 -0.37
N GLY A 131 -10.58 13.45 -1.59
CA GLY A 131 -10.38 14.31 -2.76
C GLY A 131 -8.94 14.30 -3.27
N PRO A 132 -8.66 14.99 -4.39
CA PRO A 132 -7.37 14.93 -5.06
C PRO A 132 -6.19 15.29 -4.14
N GLY A 133 -5.12 14.51 -4.23
CA GLY A 133 -3.88 14.72 -3.48
C GLY A 133 -3.98 14.51 -1.97
N THR A 134 -4.88 13.61 -1.55
CA THR A 134 -5.09 13.33 -0.12
C THR A 134 -4.90 11.86 0.26
N ASN A 135 -4.12 11.12 -0.53
CA ASN A 135 -3.75 9.75 -0.20
C ASN A 135 -2.92 9.70 1.09
N GLY A 136 -3.14 8.67 1.90
CA GLY A 136 -2.46 8.47 3.18
C GLY A 136 -2.16 7.00 3.42
N SER A 137 -2.84 6.39 4.39
CA SER A 137 -2.69 4.96 4.70
C SER A 137 -3.96 4.15 4.45
N GLN A 138 -5.11 4.82 4.32
CA GLN A 138 -6.37 4.12 4.12
C GLN A 138 -6.48 3.59 2.70
N PHE A 139 -6.96 2.35 2.59
CA PHE A 139 -7.15 1.66 1.32
C PHE A 139 -8.50 0.95 1.32
N PHE A 140 -8.96 0.53 0.16
CA PHE A 140 -10.10 -0.36 0.02
C PHE A 140 -9.82 -1.46 -0.99
N ILE A 141 -10.53 -2.59 -0.85
CA ILE A 141 -10.54 -3.70 -1.81
C ILE A 141 -11.96 -3.86 -2.34
N THR A 142 -12.13 -3.89 -3.65
CA THR A 142 -13.45 -4.01 -4.30
C THR A 142 -14.04 -5.42 -4.14
N PHE A 143 -15.35 -5.50 -3.94
CA PHE A 143 -16.11 -6.76 -3.96
C PHE A 143 -16.79 -7.02 -5.32
N SER A 144 -16.84 -6.02 -6.18
CA SER A 144 -17.48 -6.06 -7.49
C SER A 144 -16.88 -4.96 -8.39
N PRO A 145 -17.20 -4.93 -9.70
CA PRO A 145 -16.81 -3.81 -10.56
C PRO A 145 -17.40 -2.48 -10.06
N THR A 146 -16.55 -1.45 -9.95
CA THR A 146 -16.91 -0.11 -9.47
C THR A 146 -16.33 0.98 -10.38
N PRO A 147 -16.64 1.02 -11.69
CA PRO A 147 -16.01 1.91 -12.66
C PRO A 147 -16.25 3.41 -12.38
N HIS A 148 -17.25 3.74 -11.56
CA HIS A 148 -17.47 5.11 -11.11
C HIS A 148 -16.36 5.63 -10.19
N LEU A 149 -15.43 4.77 -9.73
CA LEU A 149 -14.23 5.14 -8.95
C LEU A 149 -12.99 5.41 -9.82
N ASP A 150 -13.05 5.09 -11.11
CA ASP A 150 -11.93 5.28 -12.04
C ASP A 150 -11.55 6.75 -12.15
N GLY A 151 -10.24 7.03 -12.14
CA GLY A 151 -9.71 8.39 -12.16
C GLY A 151 -9.88 9.19 -10.86
N MET A 152 -10.49 8.62 -9.83
CA MET A 152 -10.67 9.27 -8.52
C MET A 152 -9.83 8.64 -7.40
N HIS A 153 -9.44 7.38 -7.55
CA HIS A 153 -8.66 6.63 -6.57
C HIS A 153 -7.49 5.94 -7.26
N THR A 154 -6.29 6.07 -6.68
CA THR A 154 -5.11 5.35 -7.17
C THR A 154 -5.30 3.85 -6.99
N ILE A 155 -5.35 3.10 -8.10
CA ILE A 155 -5.25 1.65 -8.10
C ILE A 155 -3.78 1.28 -7.99
N PHE A 156 -3.43 0.44 -7.02
CA PHE A 156 -2.02 0.07 -6.77
C PHE A 156 -1.80 -1.43 -6.52
N GLY A 157 -2.83 -2.26 -6.74
CA GLY A 157 -2.67 -3.70 -6.72
C GLY A 157 -3.96 -4.47 -6.98
N GLU A 158 -3.83 -5.80 -7.00
CA GLU A 158 -4.92 -6.75 -7.20
C GLU A 158 -4.74 -8.00 -6.33
N VAL A 159 -5.82 -8.50 -5.75
CA VAL A 159 -5.85 -9.79 -5.04
C VAL A 159 -5.64 -10.93 -6.02
N VAL A 160 -4.49 -11.60 -5.93
CA VAL A 160 -4.10 -12.74 -6.78
C VAL A 160 -4.33 -14.11 -6.12
N SER A 161 -4.58 -14.14 -4.81
CA SER A 161 -4.90 -15.37 -4.07
C SER A 161 -5.74 -15.07 -2.83
N GLY A 162 -6.68 -15.95 -2.48
CA GLY A 162 -7.51 -15.81 -1.29
C GLY A 162 -8.64 -14.79 -1.41
N LEU A 163 -9.11 -14.49 -2.63
CA LEU A 163 -10.23 -13.57 -2.87
C LEU A 163 -11.48 -13.98 -2.08
N GLU A 164 -11.73 -15.28 -1.91
CA GLU A 164 -12.84 -15.79 -1.10
C GLU A 164 -12.76 -15.38 0.39
N ASN A 165 -11.57 -15.04 0.90
CA ASN A 165 -11.40 -14.55 2.27
C ASN A 165 -11.68 -13.04 2.36
N VAL A 166 -11.30 -12.29 1.32
CA VAL A 166 -11.71 -10.89 1.16
C VAL A 166 -13.24 -10.77 1.11
N MET A 167 -13.89 -11.62 0.32
CA MET A 167 -15.35 -11.61 0.15
C MET A 167 -16.14 -12.01 1.42
N LYS A 168 -15.47 -12.60 2.43
CA LYS A 168 -16.07 -12.98 3.71
C LYS A 168 -15.94 -11.90 4.78
N ILE A 169 -15.19 -10.83 4.52
CA ILE A 169 -15.03 -9.73 5.49
C ILE A 169 -16.42 -9.21 5.87
N THR A 170 -16.69 -9.19 7.17
CA THR A 170 -18.03 -8.93 7.68
C THR A 170 -18.48 -7.49 7.42
N PRO A 171 -19.75 -7.27 7.01
CA PRO A 171 -20.28 -5.93 6.77
C PRO A 171 -20.14 -5.04 8.01
N ARG A 172 -19.83 -3.76 7.80
CA ARG A 172 -19.55 -2.82 8.88
C ARG A 172 -19.80 -1.36 8.48
N ASP A 173 -20.51 -0.65 9.33
CA ASP A 173 -20.61 0.80 9.31
C ASP A 173 -19.87 1.39 10.53
N PRO A 174 -18.83 2.22 10.34
CA PRO A 174 -18.07 2.80 11.45
C PRO A 174 -18.91 3.70 12.38
N PHE A 175 -20.04 4.23 11.91
CA PHE A 175 -20.89 5.14 12.71
C PHE A 175 -21.90 4.40 13.58
N SER A 176 -22.23 3.14 13.28
CA SER A 176 -23.25 2.38 14.00
C SER A 176 -22.76 1.07 14.62
N ALA A 177 -21.55 0.62 14.29
CA ALA A 177 -21.04 -0.65 14.77
C ALA A 177 -20.66 -0.62 16.26
N SER A 178 -21.11 -1.63 17.01
CA SER A 178 -20.80 -1.82 18.44
C SER A 178 -19.59 -2.73 18.69
N GLU A 179 -19.29 -3.63 17.76
CA GLU A 179 -18.15 -4.56 17.84
C GLU A 179 -16.97 -4.07 17.01
N PRO A 180 -15.75 -4.60 17.18
CA PRO A 180 -14.63 -4.35 16.26
C PRO A 180 -14.87 -4.92 14.85
N GLY A 181 -14.21 -4.34 13.84
CA GLY A 181 -14.19 -4.93 12.48
C GLY A 181 -13.24 -6.12 12.40
N VAL A 182 -13.21 -6.81 11.25
CA VAL A 182 -12.21 -7.85 10.97
C VAL A 182 -10.81 -7.26 11.11
N ALA A 183 -9.98 -7.85 11.96
CA ALA A 183 -8.63 -7.39 12.20
C ALA A 183 -7.68 -7.79 11.05
N ILE A 184 -6.78 -6.87 10.73
CA ILE A 184 -5.57 -7.13 9.93
C ILE A 184 -4.47 -7.43 10.95
N ASN A 185 -4.21 -8.71 11.17
CA ASN A 185 -3.24 -9.17 12.15
C ASN A 185 -1.82 -8.75 11.74
N LYS A 186 -1.51 -8.85 10.46
CA LYS A 186 -0.23 -8.47 9.88
C LYS A 186 -0.32 -8.32 8.36
N ILE A 187 0.49 -7.44 7.80
CA ILE A 187 0.80 -7.41 6.36
C ILE A 187 2.29 -7.74 6.17
N SER A 188 2.60 -8.74 5.35
CA SER A 188 3.99 -9.12 5.03
C SER A 188 4.30 -8.84 3.57
N ILE A 189 5.36 -8.07 3.31
CA ILE A 189 5.81 -7.78 1.95
C ILE A 189 6.75 -8.90 1.48
N LYS A 190 6.48 -9.41 0.28
CA LYS A 190 7.35 -10.32 -0.48
C LYS A 190 7.77 -9.62 -1.75
N ASN A 191 8.97 -9.92 -2.23
CA ASN A 191 9.41 -9.49 -3.54
C ASN A 191 10.13 -10.62 -4.27
N GLN A 192 10.08 -10.54 -5.59
CA GLN A 192 10.79 -11.42 -6.50
C GLN A 192 11.55 -10.56 -7.51
N PRO A 193 12.74 -11.00 -7.97
CA PRO A 193 13.45 -10.34 -9.05
C PRO A 193 12.70 -10.46 -10.39
#